data_AF-A0A7W1VVD2-F1
#
_entry.id   AF-A0A7W1VVD2-F1
#
_cell.length_a   1.000
_cell.length_b   1.000
_cell.length_c   1.000
_cell.angle_alpha   90.00
_cell.angle_beta   90.00
_cell.angle_gamma   90.00
#
_symmetry.space_group_name_H-M   'P 1'
#
loop_
_entity.id
_entity.type
_entity.pdbx_description
1 polymer ?
#
loop_
_entity_poly.entity_id
_entity_poly.type
_entity_poly.pdbx_seq_one_letter_code
_entity_poly.pdbx_strand_id
1 'polypeptide(L)'
;MIPIKIECGCGQPYAFEIEPFEGRMPHAIACPTCGMDGTVVANEIFAQKLPAPVPVALPVGGVRLRAAVPVKSSAPSAQSVSNIIQKERSQVDHEARARIFWGDEPDAVIKFIMTHGVGYEEASKVVGGFARERAAITRVSGIKKIVIGSLLVAIPVVAFFIFASIGFFPIKIFGVTVAIGLFGGYLLLTGTMMLVAPKIESGDVADL
;
A
#
# COMPACT_ATOMS: atom_id res chain seq x y z
N MET A 1 11.68 10.57 20.60
CA MET A 1 12.30 9.93 19.42
C MET A 1 12.52 10.97 18.34
N ILE A 2 13.73 11.07 17.77
CA ILE A 2 14.08 12.06 16.75
C ILE A 2 14.30 11.31 15.42
N PRO A 3 13.57 11.65 14.35
CA PRO A 3 13.81 11.05 13.04
C PRO A 3 15.09 11.62 12.43
N ILE A 4 16.02 10.72 12.08
CA ILE A 4 17.30 11.09 11.46
C ILE A 4 17.36 10.44 10.10
N LYS A 5 17.56 11.29 9.08
CA LYS A 5 17.80 10.87 7.70
C LYS A 5 19.29 11.02 7.43
N ILE A 6 19.93 9.94 7.01
CA ILE A 6 21.36 9.89 6.72
C ILE A 6 21.53 9.46 5.27
N GLU A 7 22.41 10.15 4.55
CA GLU A 7 22.89 9.69 3.25
C GLU A 7 24.20 8.93 3.48
N CYS A 8 24.18 7.63 3.16
CA CYS A 8 25.42 6.85 3.21
C CYS A 8 26.34 7.25 2.06
N GLY A 9 27.66 7.06 2.21
CA GLY A 9 28.63 7.21 1.11
C GLY A 9 28.37 6.29 -0.10
N CYS A 10 27.50 5.27 0.05
CA CYS A 10 27.00 4.47 -1.07
C CYS A 10 25.84 5.12 -1.85
N GLY A 11 25.42 6.33 -1.49
CA GLY A 11 24.36 7.09 -2.16
C GLY A 11 22.93 6.68 -1.82
N GLN A 12 22.73 5.79 -0.84
CA GLN A 12 21.39 5.40 -0.38
C GLN A 12 20.99 6.20 0.86
N PRO A 13 19.89 6.96 0.81
CA PRO A 13 19.31 7.59 1.98
C PRO A 13 18.57 6.53 2.82
N TYR A 14 18.73 6.62 4.13
CA TYR A 14 17.98 5.79 5.07
C TYR A 14 17.61 6.59 6.31
N ALA A 15 16.49 6.21 6.94
CA ALA A 15 15.96 6.91 8.09
C ALA A 15 15.70 5.93 9.23
N PHE A 16 15.92 6.39 10.45
CA PHE A 16 15.62 5.64 11.66
C PHE A 16 15.29 6.60 12.80
N GLU A 17 14.62 6.07 13.82
CA GLU A 17 14.27 6.80 15.04
C GLU A 17 15.11 6.26 16.19
N ILE A 18 15.95 7.12 16.77
CA ILE A 18 16.81 6.77 17.91
C ILE A 18 16.68 7.84 18.99
N GLU A 19 16.76 7.39 20.24
CA GLU A 19 16.90 8.25 21.41
C GLU A 19 18.40 8.41 21.72
N PRO A 20 18.98 9.61 21.54
CA PRO A 20 20.40 9.83 21.79
C PRO A 20 20.73 9.71 23.29
N PHE A 21 21.83 9.06 23.62
CA PHE A 21 22.34 8.98 24.99
C PHE A 21 23.54 9.95 25.10
N GLU A 22 23.45 10.92 26.02
CA GLU A 22 24.45 12.00 26.18
C GLU A 22 24.78 12.77 24.87
N GLY A 23 23.81 12.91 23.96
CA GLY A 23 24.00 13.61 22.69
C GLY A 23 24.84 12.85 21.65
N ARG A 24 25.09 11.55 21.87
CA ARG A 24 25.77 10.66 20.92
C ARG A 24 24.93 9.42 20.61
N MET A 25 25.32 8.74 19.55
CA MET A 25 24.78 7.43 19.20
C MET A 25 25.08 6.37 20.27
N PRO A 26 24.06 5.65 20.79
CA PRO A 26 24.26 4.60 21.80
C PRO A 26 24.94 3.35 21.24
N HIS A 27 24.75 3.07 19.95
CA HIS A 27 25.33 1.91 19.26
C HIS A 27 25.82 2.29 17.86
N ALA A 28 26.77 1.52 17.34
CA ALA A 28 27.23 1.69 15.97
C ALA A 28 26.13 1.28 14.98
N ILE A 29 25.94 2.07 13.92
CA ILE A 29 24.92 1.82 12.90
C ILE A 29 25.61 1.51 11.59
N ALA A 30 25.32 0.34 11.04
CA ALA A 30 25.71 -0.03 9.69
C ALA A 30 24.61 0.34 8.69
N CYS A 31 25.00 0.86 7.54
CA CYS A 31 24.07 1.04 6.42
C CYS A 31 23.47 -0.32 6.03
N PRO A 32 22.13 -0.46 5.90
CA PRO A 32 21.50 -1.74 5.58
C PRO A 32 21.86 -2.24 4.17
N THR A 33 22.33 -1.36 3.29
CA THR A 33 22.64 -1.70 1.90
C THR A 33 24.09 -2.14 1.70
N CYS A 34 25.05 -1.46 2.33
CA CYS A 34 26.48 -1.68 2.09
C CYS A 34 27.29 -2.09 3.32
N GLY A 35 26.70 -2.05 4.52
CA GLY A 35 27.39 -2.39 5.76
C GLY A 35 28.42 -1.37 6.24
N MET A 36 28.58 -0.22 5.56
CA MET A 36 29.49 0.83 6.00
C MET A 36 28.99 1.49 7.30
N ASP A 37 29.95 1.89 8.14
CA ASP A 37 29.67 2.54 9.42
C ASP A 37 29.12 3.96 9.20
N GLY A 38 27.83 4.14 9.50
CA GLY A 38 27.12 5.42 9.41
C GLY A 38 27.16 6.23 10.71
N THR A 39 27.81 5.71 11.77
CA THR A 39 27.79 6.31 13.11
C THR A 39 28.39 7.71 13.13
N VAL A 40 29.42 7.95 12.31
CA VAL A 40 30.10 9.26 12.22
C VAL A 40 29.15 10.34 11.70
N VAL A 41 28.51 10.08 10.56
CA VAL A 41 27.56 11.03 9.93
C VAL A 41 26.35 11.26 10.83
N ALA A 42 25.90 10.22 11.54
CA ALA A 42 24.81 10.35 12.48
C ALA A 42 25.13 11.27 13.66
N ASN A 43 26.32 11.14 14.25
CA ASN A 43 26.78 11.99 15.34
C ASN A 43 26.93 13.46 14.90
N GLU A 44 27.33 13.72 13.65
CA GLU A 44 27.38 15.08 13.08
C GLU A 44 25.99 15.70 12.95
N ILE A 45 25.00 14.94 12.47
CA ILE A 45 23.61 15.41 12.36
C ILE A 45 23.00 15.64 13.75
N PHE A 46 23.35 14.81 14.74
CA PHE A 46 22.97 15.06 16.12
C PHE A 46 23.60 16.35 16.67
N ALA A 47 24.88 16.58 16.42
CA ALA A 47 25.56 17.81 16.85
C ALA A 47 24.96 19.08 16.22
N GLN A 48 24.39 18.98 15.01
CA GLN A 48 23.67 20.09 14.37
C GLN A 48 22.24 20.27 14.90
N LYS A 49 21.56 19.19 15.27
CA LYS A 49 20.16 19.22 15.72
C LYS A 49 19.99 19.44 17.22
N LEU A 50 20.98 19.09 18.04
CA LEU A 50 20.97 19.37 19.47
C LEU A 50 21.69 20.71 19.73
N PRO A 51 21.08 21.66 20.46
CA PRO A 51 21.77 22.89 20.86
C PRO A 51 22.95 22.55 21.78
N ALA A 52 24.12 23.14 21.48
CA ALA A 52 25.36 22.89 22.20
C ALA A 52 25.29 23.36 23.67
N PRO A 53 25.76 22.56 24.64
CA PRO A 53 26.19 23.08 25.94
C PRO A 53 27.47 23.92 25.77
N VAL A 54 27.52 25.03 26.50
CA VAL A 54 28.60 26.04 26.54
C VAL A 54 29.97 25.39 26.81
N PRO A 55 31.06 25.76 26.10
CA PRO A 55 32.33 25.05 26.16
C PRO A 55 33.13 25.32 27.45
N VAL A 56 33.68 24.26 28.04
CA VAL A 56 34.81 24.33 28.99
C VAL A 56 36.04 23.71 28.30
N ALA A 57 37.18 24.39 28.43
CA ALA A 57 38.37 24.24 27.61
C ALA A 57 39.33 23.08 28.01
N LEU A 58 39.91 22.43 26.98
CA LEU A 58 41.28 21.86 26.80
C LEU A 58 41.85 20.81 27.81
N PRO A 59 42.93 20.02 27.50
CA PRO A 59 43.89 20.11 26.38
C PRO A 59 44.27 18.80 25.61
N VAL A 60 44.82 19.01 24.41
CA VAL A 60 45.99 18.36 23.73
C VAL A 60 46.16 16.83 23.74
N GLY A 61 46.29 16.25 22.53
CA GLY A 61 47.25 15.16 22.27
C GLY A 61 46.79 14.07 21.29
N GLY A 62 47.46 13.99 20.12
CA GLY A 62 47.56 12.75 19.35
C GLY A 62 47.32 12.86 17.84
N VAL A 63 48.37 13.20 17.09
CA VAL A 63 48.43 12.93 15.65
C VAL A 63 48.45 11.40 15.45
N ARG A 64 47.41 10.83 14.84
CA ARG A 64 47.39 9.43 14.38
C ARG A 64 47.35 9.41 12.85
N LEU A 65 48.53 9.17 12.26
CA LEU A 65 48.68 8.77 10.87
C LEU A 65 47.89 7.47 10.64
N ARG A 66 46.88 7.50 9.74
CA ARG A 66 46.14 6.32 9.31
C ARG A 66 46.73 5.84 7.98
N ALA A 67 47.36 4.67 8.01
CA ALA A 67 47.89 4.00 6.83
C ALA A 67 46.76 3.65 5.86
N ALA A 68 46.92 4.03 4.60
CA ALA A 68 46.02 3.66 3.51
C ALA A 68 46.15 2.16 3.21
N VAL A 69 45.11 1.40 3.52
CA VAL A 69 44.97 0.02 3.04
C VAL A 69 44.40 0.09 1.62
N PRO A 70 45.02 -0.55 0.62
CA PRO A 70 44.48 -0.55 -0.73
C PRO A 70 43.19 -1.39 -0.77
N VAL A 71 42.07 -0.74 -1.07
CA VAL A 71 40.79 -1.42 -1.34
C VAL A 71 40.97 -2.20 -2.65
N LYS A 72 41.08 -3.52 -2.52
CA LYS A 72 41.05 -4.46 -3.63
C LYS A 72 39.65 -4.39 -4.25
N SER A 73 39.55 -3.75 -5.41
CA SER A 73 38.32 -3.66 -6.20
C SER A 73 37.92 -5.07 -6.65
N SER A 74 37.02 -5.70 -5.91
CA SER A 74 36.36 -6.94 -6.33
C SER A 74 35.20 -6.56 -7.26
N ALA A 75 35.33 -6.93 -8.53
CA ALA A 75 34.28 -6.77 -9.53
C ALA A 75 32.93 -7.34 -9.04
N PRO A 76 31.79 -6.71 -9.40
CA PRO A 76 30.48 -7.18 -8.99
C PRO A 76 30.25 -8.60 -9.52
N SER A 77 30.04 -9.54 -8.59
CA SER A 77 29.64 -10.92 -8.88
C SER A 77 28.31 -10.93 -9.64
N ALA A 78 28.19 -11.81 -10.64
CA ALA A 78 26.96 -12.01 -11.43
C ALA A 78 25.69 -12.26 -10.58
N GLN A 79 25.84 -12.71 -9.33
CA GLN A 79 24.74 -12.90 -8.38
C GLN A 79 24.11 -11.58 -7.90
N SER A 80 24.85 -10.47 -7.92
CA SER A 80 24.32 -9.15 -7.55
C SER A 80 23.36 -8.62 -8.63
N VAL A 81 23.64 -8.88 -9.90
CA VAL A 81 22.83 -8.38 -11.02
C VAL A 81 21.48 -9.10 -11.09
N SER A 82 21.45 -10.42 -10.88
CA SER A 82 20.20 -11.19 -10.84
C SER A 82 19.26 -10.73 -9.72
N ASN A 83 19.80 -10.41 -8.54
CA ASN A 83 19.01 -9.91 -7.41
C ASN A 83 18.41 -8.52 -7.68
N ILE A 84 19.14 -7.64 -8.37
CA ILE A 84 18.64 -6.31 -8.75
C ILE A 84 17.47 -6.44 -9.74
N ILE A 85 17.64 -7.26 -10.79
CA ILE A 85 16.60 -7.51 -11.80
C ILE A 85 15.35 -8.13 -11.15
N GLN A 86 15.54 -9.08 -10.23
CA GLN A 86 14.43 -9.70 -9.51
C GLN A 86 13.70 -8.70 -8.60
N LYS A 87 14.43 -7.81 -7.93
CA LYS A 87 13.84 -6.78 -7.08
C LYS A 87 13.03 -5.78 -7.92
N GLU A 88 13.58 -5.31 -9.04
CA GLU A 88 12.88 -4.42 -9.97
C GLU A 88 11.59 -5.07 -10.48
N ARG A 89 11.66 -6.34 -10.86
CA ARG A 89 10.48 -7.09 -11.32
C ARG A 89 9.39 -7.20 -10.25
N SER A 90 9.76 -7.51 -9.00
CA SER A 90 8.80 -7.56 -7.90
C SER A 90 8.15 -6.20 -7.62
N GLN A 91 8.91 -5.10 -7.77
CA GLN A 91 8.39 -3.76 -7.59
C GLN A 91 7.39 -3.38 -8.68
N VAL A 92 7.70 -3.72 -9.94
CA VAL A 92 6.79 -3.52 -11.09
C VAL A 92 5.51 -4.32 -10.89
N ASP A 93 5.59 -5.57 -10.41
CA ASP A 93 4.41 -6.39 -10.13
C ASP A 93 3.53 -5.77 -9.02
N HIS A 94 4.15 -5.25 -7.95
CA HIS A 94 3.41 -4.57 -6.88
C HIS A 94 2.73 -3.29 -7.36
N GLU A 95 3.40 -2.47 -8.17
CA GLU A 95 2.83 -1.24 -8.72
C GLU A 95 1.72 -1.54 -9.73
N ALA A 96 1.92 -2.54 -10.60
CA ALA A 96 0.90 -2.99 -11.55
C ALA A 96 -0.35 -3.51 -10.83
N ARG A 97 -0.18 -4.29 -9.75
CA ARG A 97 -1.30 -4.77 -8.94
C ARG A 97 -2.05 -3.63 -8.27
N ALA A 98 -1.33 -2.65 -7.74
CA ALA A 98 -1.95 -1.45 -7.17
C ALA A 98 -2.77 -0.72 -8.23
N ARG A 99 -2.22 -0.44 -9.41
CA ARG A 99 -2.93 0.23 -10.52
C ARG A 99 -4.23 -0.48 -10.90
N ILE A 100 -4.21 -1.81 -11.08
CA ILE A 100 -5.42 -2.60 -11.36
C ILE A 100 -6.43 -2.47 -10.22
N PHE A 101 -5.96 -2.48 -8.98
CA PHE A 101 -6.82 -2.34 -7.80
C PHE A 101 -7.49 -0.97 -7.74
N TRP A 102 -6.77 0.11 -8.06
CA TRP A 102 -7.27 1.48 -8.08
C TRP A 102 -8.14 1.84 -9.30
N GLY A 103 -8.35 0.91 -10.24
CA GLY A 103 -9.26 1.15 -11.37
C GLY A 103 -8.61 1.37 -12.72
N ASP A 104 -7.28 1.33 -12.83
CA ASP A 104 -6.63 1.46 -14.13
C ASP A 104 -7.07 0.35 -15.09
N GLU A 105 -7.25 0.71 -16.36
CA GLU A 105 -7.63 -0.22 -17.40
C GLU A 105 -6.51 -1.26 -17.61
N PRO A 106 -6.82 -2.56 -17.76
CA PRO A 106 -5.82 -3.61 -17.91
C PRO A 106 -4.82 -3.34 -19.05
N ASP A 107 -5.27 -2.69 -20.13
CA ASP A 107 -4.40 -2.34 -21.27
C ASP A 107 -3.37 -1.26 -20.90
N ALA A 108 -3.75 -0.30 -20.05
CA ALA A 108 -2.83 0.72 -19.52
C ALA A 108 -1.76 0.07 -18.62
N VAL A 109 -2.16 -0.91 -17.81
CA VAL A 109 -1.24 -1.64 -16.93
C VAL A 109 -0.32 -2.57 -17.72
N ILE A 110 -0.82 -3.23 -18.77
CA ILE A 110 0.02 -4.02 -19.70
C ILE A 110 1.08 -3.13 -20.33
N LYS A 111 0.70 -1.94 -20.82
CA LYS A 111 1.65 -0.98 -21.40
C LYS A 111 2.70 -0.49 -20.39
N PHE A 112 2.30 -0.29 -19.13
CA PHE A 112 3.22 0.04 -18.04
C PHE A 112 4.25 -1.08 -17.80
N ILE A 113 3.81 -2.33 -17.72
CA ILE A 113 4.69 -3.50 -17.54
C ILE A 113 5.63 -3.67 -18.75
N MET A 114 5.14 -3.45 -19.97
CA MET A 114 5.95 -3.49 -21.19
C MET A 114 7.05 -2.43 -21.24
N THR A 115 6.81 -1.26 -20.63
CA THR A 115 7.83 -0.19 -20.54
C THR A 115 9.03 -0.60 -19.68
N HIS A 116 8.86 -1.61 -18.80
CA HIS A 116 9.90 -2.21 -17.98
C HIS A 116 10.55 -3.45 -18.63
N GLY A 117 10.36 -3.64 -19.94
CA GLY A 117 11.04 -4.69 -20.71
C GLY A 117 10.40 -6.08 -20.64
N VAL A 118 9.21 -6.22 -20.07
CA VAL A 118 8.45 -7.48 -20.05
C VAL A 118 7.68 -7.65 -21.37
N GLY A 119 7.67 -8.86 -21.93
CA GLY A 119 6.93 -9.15 -23.16
C GLY A 119 5.41 -9.08 -22.97
N TYR A 120 4.67 -8.76 -24.04
CA TYR A 120 3.20 -8.62 -24.02
C TYR A 120 2.46 -9.87 -23.53
N GLU A 121 2.88 -11.05 -23.98
CA GLU A 121 2.30 -12.35 -23.57
C GLU A 121 2.43 -12.58 -22.06
N GLU A 122 3.57 -12.21 -21.49
CA GLU A 122 3.82 -12.38 -20.07
C GLU A 122 3.08 -11.32 -19.25
N ALA A 123 3.08 -10.07 -19.71
CA ALA A 123 2.35 -8.97 -19.09
C ALA A 123 0.84 -9.25 -19.06
N SER A 124 0.24 -9.71 -20.16
CA SER A 124 -1.19 -10.00 -20.24
C SER A 124 -1.60 -11.15 -19.32
N LYS A 125 -0.75 -12.18 -19.18
CA LYS A 125 -0.97 -13.30 -18.25
C LYS A 125 -0.94 -12.86 -16.79
N VAL A 126 0.02 -12.00 -16.42
CA VAL A 126 0.14 -11.45 -15.06
C VAL A 126 -1.06 -10.55 -14.73
N VAL A 127 -1.38 -9.59 -15.61
CA VAL A 127 -2.53 -8.69 -15.46
C VAL A 127 -3.86 -9.45 -15.41
N GLY A 128 -4.01 -10.50 -16.23
CA GLY A 128 -5.19 -11.36 -16.22
C GLY A 128 -5.39 -12.15 -14.94
N GLY A 129 -4.32 -12.42 -14.18
CA GLY A 129 -4.38 -12.96 -12.83
C GLY A 129 -4.94 -11.93 -11.84
N PHE A 130 -4.36 -10.73 -11.80
CA PHE A 130 -4.79 -9.65 -10.92
C PHE A 130 -6.22 -9.17 -11.18
N ALA A 131 -6.63 -9.08 -12.45
CA ALA A 131 -8.00 -8.73 -12.82
C ALA A 131 -9.01 -9.77 -12.32
N ARG A 132 -8.65 -11.06 -12.32
CA ARG A 132 -9.48 -12.14 -11.75
C ARG A 132 -9.60 -12.03 -10.24
N GLU A 133 -8.50 -11.70 -9.55
CA GLU A 133 -8.52 -11.47 -8.09
C GLU A 133 -9.44 -10.30 -7.72
N ARG A 134 -9.31 -9.15 -8.41
CA ARG A 134 -10.19 -8.00 -8.19
C ARG A 134 -11.65 -8.36 -8.48
N ALA A 135 -11.93 -9.03 -9.60
CA ALA A 135 -13.27 -9.47 -9.94
C ALA A 135 -13.88 -10.40 -8.88
N ALA A 136 -13.07 -11.27 -8.26
CA ALA A 136 -13.53 -12.11 -7.15
C ALA A 136 -13.91 -11.28 -5.92
N ILE A 137 -13.09 -10.31 -5.53
CA ILE A 137 -13.36 -9.41 -4.39
C ILE A 137 -14.63 -8.57 -4.64
N THR A 138 -14.75 -7.96 -5.82
CA THR A 138 -15.94 -7.17 -6.21
C THR A 138 -17.21 -8.01 -6.19
N ARG A 139 -17.14 -9.29 -6.61
CA ARG A 139 -18.29 -10.21 -6.54
C ARG A 139 -18.74 -10.47 -5.11
N VAL A 140 -17.83 -10.60 -4.14
CA VAL A 140 -18.21 -10.79 -2.73
C VAL A 140 -18.98 -9.56 -2.21
N SER A 141 -18.51 -8.34 -2.51
CA SER A 141 -19.23 -7.12 -2.15
C SER A 141 -20.58 -7.00 -2.86
N GLY A 142 -20.64 -7.35 -4.16
CA GLY A 142 -21.89 -7.41 -4.92
C GLY A 142 -22.90 -8.39 -4.30
N ILE A 143 -22.46 -9.60 -3.94
CA ILE A 143 -23.30 -10.61 -3.27
C ILE A 143 -23.86 -10.08 -1.95
N LYS A 144 -23.04 -9.40 -1.14
CA LYS A 144 -23.50 -8.80 0.12
C LYS A 144 -24.65 -7.79 -0.12
N LYS A 145 -24.53 -6.94 -1.15
CA LYS A 145 -25.57 -5.98 -1.54
C LYS A 145 -26.84 -6.68 -2.03
N ILE A 146 -26.72 -7.76 -2.80
CA ILE A 146 -27.87 -8.57 -3.25
C ILE A 146 -28.61 -9.20 -2.07
N VAL A 147 -27.89 -9.79 -1.11
CA VAL A 147 -28.51 -10.43 0.07
C VAL A 147 -29.24 -9.39 0.93
N ILE A 148 -28.61 -8.24 1.21
CA ILE A 148 -29.24 -7.15 1.97
C ILE A 148 -30.46 -6.59 1.22
N GLY A 149 -30.32 -6.32 -0.08
CA GLY A 149 -31.41 -5.83 -0.92
C GLY A 149 -32.59 -6.80 -0.97
N SER A 150 -32.33 -8.10 -1.13
CA SER A 150 -33.35 -9.15 -1.15
C SER A 150 -34.13 -9.21 0.17
N LEU A 151 -33.45 -9.14 1.31
CA LEU A 151 -34.11 -9.09 2.62
C LEU A 151 -34.99 -7.85 2.77
N LEU A 152 -34.53 -6.68 2.34
CA LEU A 152 -35.29 -5.43 2.41
C LEU A 152 -36.53 -5.43 1.51
N VAL A 153 -36.46 -6.05 0.32
CA VAL A 153 -37.61 -6.22 -0.59
C VAL A 153 -38.66 -7.17 0.00
N ALA A 154 -38.27 -8.14 0.81
CA ALA A 154 -39.21 -9.06 1.46
C ALA A 154 -40.05 -8.39 2.56
N ILE A 155 -39.55 -7.31 3.20
CA ILE A 155 -40.24 -6.60 4.29
C ILE A 155 -41.65 -6.13 3.91
N PRO A 156 -41.86 -5.35 2.83
CA PRO A 156 -43.21 -4.91 2.45
C PRO A 156 -44.14 -6.07 2.09
N VAL A 157 -43.61 -7.17 1.53
CA VAL A 157 -44.40 -8.35 1.19
C VAL A 157 -44.94 -9.01 2.46
N VAL A 158 -44.07 -9.25 3.44
CA VAL A 158 -44.47 -9.84 4.74
C VAL A 158 -45.41 -8.89 5.49
N ALA A 159 -45.11 -7.59 5.53
CA ALA A 159 -45.97 -6.60 6.17
C ALA A 159 -47.38 -6.55 5.54
N PHE A 160 -47.47 -6.67 4.21
CA PHE A 160 -48.74 -6.74 3.50
C PHE A 160 -49.58 -7.95 3.94
N PHE A 161 -48.98 -9.15 4.04
CA PHE A 161 -49.69 -10.34 4.52
C PHE A 161 -50.18 -10.21 5.97
N ILE A 162 -49.38 -9.58 6.84
CA ILE A 162 -49.78 -9.33 8.23
C ILE A 162 -50.95 -8.35 8.29
N PHE A 163 -50.89 -7.22 7.58
CA PHE A 163 -51.99 -6.24 7.56
C PHE A 163 -53.27 -6.81 6.93
N ALA A 164 -53.14 -7.60 5.86
CA ALA A 164 -54.27 -8.29 5.26
C ALA A 164 -54.93 -9.28 6.23
N SER A 165 -54.15 -9.97 7.08
CA SER A 165 -54.67 -10.92 8.06
C SER A 165 -55.39 -10.25 9.24
N ILE A 166 -54.95 -9.04 9.64
CA ILE A 166 -55.55 -8.28 10.74
C ILE A 166 -56.77 -7.46 10.28
N GLY A 167 -56.87 -7.15 8.98
CA GLY A 167 -57.95 -6.33 8.41
C GLY A 167 -57.81 -4.82 8.70
N PHE A 168 -56.66 -4.38 9.20
CA PHE A 168 -56.36 -2.97 9.49
C PHE A 168 -55.16 -2.49 8.68
N PHE A 169 -55.35 -1.44 7.88
CA PHE A 169 -54.32 -0.88 7.00
C PHE A 169 -53.86 0.51 7.48
N PRO A 170 -52.83 0.59 8.34
CA PRO A 170 -52.23 1.87 8.72
C PRO A 170 -51.43 2.44 7.55
N ILE A 171 -52.07 3.29 6.73
CA ILE A 171 -51.51 3.87 5.50
C ILE A 171 -50.11 4.47 5.70
N LYS A 172 -49.86 5.14 6.84
CA LYS A 172 -48.56 5.76 7.14
C LYS A 172 -47.44 4.73 7.29
N ILE A 173 -47.70 3.63 8.00
CA ILE A 173 -46.71 2.56 8.22
C ILE A 173 -46.48 1.81 6.90
N PHE A 174 -47.55 1.56 6.14
CA PHE A 174 -47.45 0.92 4.83
C PHE A 174 -46.57 1.74 3.86
N GLY A 175 -46.75 3.07 3.81
CA GLY A 175 -45.90 3.95 3.02
C GLY A 175 -44.42 3.84 3.36
N VAL A 176 -44.06 3.77 4.65
CA VAL A 176 -42.67 3.57 5.10
C VAL A 176 -42.14 2.20 4.65
N THR A 177 -42.92 1.13 4.81
CA THR A 177 -42.48 -0.21 4.38
C THR A 177 -42.25 -0.32 2.86
N VAL A 178 -43.08 0.36 2.05
CA VAL A 178 -42.90 0.43 0.60
C VAL A 178 -41.61 1.19 0.24
N ALA A 179 -41.33 2.30 0.91
CA ALA A 179 -40.08 3.04 0.69
C ALA A 179 -38.85 2.19 1.02
N ILE A 180 -38.88 1.42 2.12
CA ILE A 180 -37.83 0.47 2.48
C ILE A 180 -37.67 -0.61 1.39
N GLY A 181 -38.79 -1.14 0.87
CA GLY A 181 -38.78 -2.11 -0.22
C GLY A 181 -38.15 -1.58 -1.50
N LEU A 182 -38.48 -0.34 -1.89
CA LEU A 182 -37.89 0.31 -3.07
C LEU A 182 -36.39 0.52 -2.90
N PHE A 183 -35.94 0.93 -1.70
CA PHE A 183 -34.52 1.04 -1.39
C PHE A 183 -33.82 -0.33 -1.45
N GLY A 184 -34.46 -1.39 -0.95
CA GLY A 184 -34.00 -2.76 -1.11
C GLY A 184 -33.85 -3.19 -2.58
N GLY A 185 -34.83 -2.82 -3.41
CA GLY A 185 -34.81 -3.07 -4.85
C GLY A 185 -33.65 -2.37 -5.55
N TYR A 186 -33.36 -1.12 -5.18
CA TYR A 186 -32.19 -0.39 -5.66
C TYR A 186 -30.88 -1.13 -5.31
N LEU A 187 -30.70 -1.56 -4.06
CA LEU A 187 -29.52 -2.32 -3.64
C LEU A 187 -29.36 -3.64 -4.39
N LEU A 188 -30.47 -4.35 -4.63
CA LEU A 188 -30.49 -5.60 -5.38
C LEU A 188 -30.05 -5.37 -6.83
N LEU A 189 -30.54 -4.29 -7.47
CA LEU A 189 -30.16 -3.92 -8.83
C LEU A 189 -28.67 -3.57 -8.93
N THR A 190 -28.16 -2.73 -8.02
CA THR A 190 -26.74 -2.35 -7.95
C THR A 190 -25.85 -3.57 -7.71
N GLY A 191 -26.23 -4.44 -6.78
CA GLY A 191 -25.50 -5.68 -6.53
C GLY A 191 -25.50 -6.63 -7.73
N THR A 192 -26.59 -6.69 -8.48
CA THR A 192 -26.69 -7.51 -9.71
C THR A 192 -25.80 -6.95 -10.82
N MET A 193 -25.77 -5.62 -11.00
CA MET A 193 -24.87 -4.95 -11.95
C MET A 193 -23.39 -5.25 -11.65
N MET A 194 -22.98 -5.21 -10.37
CA MET A 194 -21.63 -5.58 -9.95
C MET A 194 -21.26 -7.03 -10.27
N LEU A 195 -22.25 -7.93 -10.31
CA LEU A 195 -22.05 -9.36 -10.56
C LEU A 195 -21.93 -9.66 -12.06
N VAL A 196 -22.74 -8.98 -12.89
CA VAL A 196 -22.78 -9.18 -14.34
C VAL A 196 -21.65 -8.43 -15.06
N ALA A 197 -21.35 -7.21 -14.64
CA ALA A 197 -20.43 -6.33 -15.36
C ALA A 197 -19.49 -5.57 -14.41
N PRO A 198 -18.53 -6.27 -13.78
CA PRO A 198 -17.57 -5.64 -12.85
C PRO A 198 -16.65 -4.61 -13.52
N LYS A 199 -16.66 -4.52 -14.86
CA LYS A 199 -15.86 -3.56 -15.64
C LYS A 199 -16.48 -2.16 -15.76
N ILE A 200 -17.77 -2.00 -15.43
CA ILE A 200 -18.47 -0.72 -15.64
C ILE A 200 -18.21 0.28 -14.49
N GLU A 201 -17.74 -0.22 -13.35
CA GLU A 201 -17.40 0.62 -12.20
C GLU A 201 -15.91 1.01 -12.29
N SER A 202 -15.65 2.12 -12.97
CA SER A 202 -14.36 2.82 -12.95
C SER A 202 -14.14 3.62 -11.64
N GLY A 203 -14.82 3.22 -10.57
CA GLY A 203 -14.68 3.79 -9.24
C GLY A 203 -13.61 3.06 -8.42
N ASP A 204 -13.02 3.79 -7.48
CA ASP A 204 -12.06 3.26 -6.53
C ASP A 204 -12.68 2.12 -5.72
N VAL A 205 -11.93 1.04 -5.48
CA VAL A 205 -12.39 -0.06 -4.63
C VAL A 205 -12.57 0.41 -3.18
N ALA A 206 -11.96 1.54 -2.80
CA ALA A 206 -12.15 2.16 -1.49
C ALA A 206 -13.58 2.68 -1.23
N ASP A 207 -14.37 2.94 -2.28
CA ASP A 207 -15.72 3.50 -2.16
C ASP A 207 -16.83 2.42 -1.99
N LEU A 208 -16.46 1.13 -2.01
CA LEU A 208 -17.36 -0.04 -2.05
C LEU A 208 -17.70 -0.63 -0.68
#